data_AF-A0A838VHY7-F1
#
_entry.id   AF-A0A838VHY7-F1
#
_cell.length_a   1.000
_cell.length_b   1.000
_cell.length_c   1.000
_cell.angle_alpha   90.00
_cell.angle_beta   90.00
_cell.angle_gamma   90.00
#
_symmetry.space_group_name_H-M   'P 1'
#
loop_
_entity.id
_entity.type
_entity.pdbx_description
1 polymer ?
#
loop_
_entity_poly.entity_id
_entity_poly.type
_entity_poly.pdbx_seq_one_letter_code
_entity_poly.pdbx_strand_id
1 'polypeptide(L)'
;MFHFKYPFEESERSLLPKEMLPTMYDLPSEDPEEPGLPDEFHDLQPQLLSRTCRPPNCSPRQMFTGTDINLYYDIRHSRWYKRPDWFLVIGVPRLYQDIDMRLSYVIWQEQVTPQVVVELLSPGTEAEDLGENVQQEDIIPSSSDDIVIGGINLRREKTRKKDRV
;
A
#
# COMPACT_ATOMS: atom_id res chain seq x y z
N MET A 1 49.58 -39.83 38.94
CA MET A 1 49.02 -39.59 37.59
C MET A 1 47.70 -40.33 37.52
N PHE A 2 46.59 -39.65 37.80
CA PHE A 2 45.24 -40.21 37.68
C PHE A 2 44.53 -39.42 36.58
N HIS A 3 44.28 -40.06 35.44
CA HIS A 3 43.44 -39.53 34.38
C HIS A 3 41.98 -39.76 34.76
N PHE A 4 41.34 -38.75 35.32
CA PHE A 4 39.88 -38.69 35.34
C PHE A 4 39.43 -38.33 33.91
N LYS A 5 39.11 -39.34 33.11
CA LYS A 5 38.21 -39.13 31.98
C LYS A 5 36.82 -38.94 32.57
N TYR A 6 36.39 -37.69 32.70
CA TYR A 6 34.97 -37.40 32.69
C TYR A 6 34.44 -37.87 31.33
N PRO A 7 33.48 -38.81 31.27
CA PRO A 7 32.69 -38.91 30.06
C PRO A 7 31.85 -37.63 30.05
N PHE A 8 32.21 -36.70 29.17
CA PHE A 8 31.23 -35.77 28.63
C PHE A 8 30.31 -36.65 27.79
N GLU A 9 29.36 -37.31 28.45
CA GLU A 9 28.14 -37.68 27.77
C GLU A 9 27.51 -36.35 27.41
N GLU A 10 27.74 -35.95 26.17
CA GLU A 10 26.82 -35.14 25.38
C GLU A 10 25.53 -35.95 25.29
N SER A 11 24.86 -36.13 26.44
CA SER A 11 23.46 -36.45 26.54
C SER A 11 22.84 -35.39 25.68
N GLU A 12 22.40 -35.80 24.49
CA GLU A 12 21.40 -35.12 23.69
C GLU A 12 20.52 -34.41 24.70
N ARG A 13 20.72 -33.08 24.86
CA ARG A 13 19.73 -32.28 25.56
C ARG A 13 18.52 -32.57 24.73
N SER A 14 17.60 -33.36 25.28
CA SER A 14 16.33 -33.64 24.66
C SER A 14 15.72 -32.26 24.46
N LEU A 15 15.94 -31.70 23.26
CA LEU A 15 15.37 -30.43 22.88
C LEU A 15 13.89 -30.64 23.11
N LEU A 16 13.30 -29.80 23.94
CA LEU A 16 11.88 -29.98 24.25
C LEU A 16 11.14 -30.01 22.92
N PRO A 17 10.04 -30.77 22.76
CA PRO A 17 9.35 -30.87 21.46
C PRO A 17 9.07 -29.52 20.80
N LYS A 18 8.91 -28.44 21.60
CA LYS A 18 8.78 -27.05 21.14
C LYS A 18 10.02 -26.48 20.43
N GLU A 19 11.23 -26.84 20.84
CA GLU A 19 12.50 -26.38 20.26
C GLU A 19 12.84 -27.07 18.93
N MET A 20 12.13 -28.16 18.59
CA MET A 20 12.25 -28.87 17.31
C MET A 20 11.18 -28.47 16.28
N LEU A 21 10.16 -27.72 16.69
CA LEU A 21 9.09 -27.25 15.80
C LEU A 21 9.47 -25.90 15.20
N PRO A 22 9.01 -25.60 13.97
CA PRO A 22 9.23 -24.30 13.34
C PRO A 22 8.63 -23.18 14.20
N THR A 23 9.33 -22.05 14.21
CA THR A 23 8.91 -20.81 14.89
C THR A 23 8.13 -19.90 13.93
N MET A 24 7.62 -18.78 14.43
CA MET A 24 7.02 -17.74 13.58
C MET A 24 7.98 -17.15 12.54
N TYR A 25 9.30 -17.37 12.68
CA TYR A 25 10.30 -16.92 11.70
C TYR A 25 10.56 -17.95 10.59
N ASP A 26 10.15 -19.20 10.81
CA ASP A 26 10.36 -20.31 9.87
C ASP A 26 9.11 -20.56 8.98
N LEU A 27 7.98 -19.93 9.33
CA LEU A 27 6.69 -20.08 8.66
C LEU A 27 6.29 -18.77 7.96
N PRO A 28 5.58 -18.83 6.82
CA PRO A 28 5.10 -17.64 6.15
C PRO A 28 4.08 -16.89 7.04
N SER A 29 4.20 -15.57 7.11
CA SER A 29 3.26 -14.70 7.80
C SER A 29 2.04 -14.35 6.94
N GLU A 30 2.14 -14.48 5.63
CA GLU A 30 1.11 -14.10 4.66
C GLU A 30 0.57 -15.31 3.91
N ASP A 31 -0.71 -15.24 3.54
CA ASP A 31 -1.30 -16.17 2.58
C ASP A 31 -0.92 -15.73 1.15
N PRO A 32 -0.22 -16.57 0.37
CA PRO A 32 0.11 -16.24 -1.02
C PRO A 32 -1.10 -16.02 -1.93
N GLU A 33 -2.28 -16.56 -1.58
CA GLU A 33 -3.53 -16.36 -2.33
C GLU A 33 -4.30 -15.11 -1.86
N GLU A 34 -4.00 -14.60 -0.66
CA GLU A 34 -4.57 -13.37 -0.10
C GLU A 34 -3.45 -12.40 0.33
N PRO A 35 -2.62 -11.93 -0.62
CA PRO A 35 -1.53 -11.00 -0.31
C PRO A 35 -2.07 -9.69 0.27
N GLY A 36 -1.35 -9.13 1.24
CA GLY A 36 -1.74 -7.89 1.93
C GLY A 36 -2.67 -8.10 3.14
N LEU A 37 -2.89 -9.35 3.59
CA LEU A 37 -3.47 -9.57 4.92
C LEU A 37 -2.45 -9.19 6.01
N PRO A 38 -2.84 -8.37 7.00
CA PRO A 38 -1.90 -7.78 7.92
C PRO A 38 -1.41 -8.79 8.96
N ASP A 39 -0.10 -8.85 9.17
CA ASP A 39 0.42 -9.30 10.44
C ASP A 39 0.10 -8.26 11.54
N GLU A 40 0.44 -8.56 12.81
CA GLU A 40 0.14 -7.63 13.91
C GLU A 40 0.79 -6.24 13.71
N PHE A 41 1.91 -6.15 12.99
CA PHE A 41 2.55 -4.88 12.70
C PHE A 41 1.80 -4.09 11.62
N HIS A 42 1.39 -4.74 10.53
CA HIS A 42 0.59 -4.11 9.47
C HIS A 42 -0.75 -3.59 9.98
N ASP A 43 -1.40 -4.26 10.94
CA ASP A 43 -2.65 -3.73 11.54
C ASP A 43 -2.39 -2.48 12.40
N LEU A 44 -1.30 -2.46 13.16
CA LEU A 44 -1.01 -1.41 14.13
C LEU A 44 -0.40 -0.15 13.52
N GLN A 45 0.37 -0.28 12.44
CA GLN A 45 1.04 0.84 11.76
C GLN A 45 0.08 1.93 11.26
N PRO A 46 -0.98 1.65 10.48
CA PRO A 46 -1.89 2.68 9.99
C PRO A 46 -2.74 3.29 11.11
N GLN A 47 -3.01 2.53 12.18
CA GLN A 47 -3.62 3.06 13.40
C GLN A 47 -2.70 4.06 14.10
N LEU A 48 -1.40 3.75 14.21
CA LEU A 48 -0.40 4.66 14.79
C LEU A 48 -0.31 5.94 13.96
N LEU A 49 -0.25 5.83 12.63
CA LEU A 49 -0.25 6.99 11.72
C LEU A 49 -1.49 7.86 11.94
N SER A 50 -2.68 7.27 11.95
CA SER A 50 -3.94 8.02 12.18
C SER A 50 -3.99 8.71 13.55
N ARG A 51 -3.44 8.09 14.60
CA ARG A 51 -3.45 8.65 15.97
C ARG A 51 -2.41 9.76 16.14
N THR A 52 -1.26 9.66 15.48
CA THR A 52 -0.13 10.58 15.65
C THR A 52 -0.03 11.65 14.59
N CYS A 53 -0.70 11.50 13.45
CA CYS A 53 -0.75 12.51 12.40
C CYS A 53 -1.46 13.78 12.91
N ARG A 54 -0.65 14.82 13.15
CA ARG A 54 -1.08 16.13 13.65
C ARG A 54 -0.38 17.23 12.83
N PRO A 55 -0.78 17.43 11.56
CA PRO A 55 -0.18 18.47 10.74
C PRO A 55 -0.33 19.84 11.42
N PRO A 56 0.72 20.68 11.45
CA PRO A 56 0.63 22.00 12.05
C PRO A 56 -0.40 22.85 11.32
N ASN A 57 -1.14 23.68 12.05
CA ASN A 57 -2.18 24.56 11.53
C ASN A 57 -3.38 23.85 10.86
N CYS A 58 -3.53 22.54 11.04
CA CYS A 58 -4.69 21.79 10.55
C CYS A 58 -5.56 21.33 11.72
N SER A 59 -6.84 21.68 11.70
CA SER A 59 -7.80 21.14 12.66
C SER A 59 -8.05 19.66 12.38
N PRO A 60 -8.06 18.76 13.39
CA PRO A 60 -8.43 17.37 13.20
C PRO A 60 -9.85 17.16 12.62
N ARG A 61 -10.71 18.18 12.71
CA ARG A 61 -12.05 18.18 12.10
C ARG A 61 -12.04 18.51 10.61
N GLN A 62 -10.96 19.12 10.12
CA GLN A 62 -10.76 19.51 8.71
C GLN A 62 -9.72 18.63 8.03
N MET A 63 -9.56 17.40 8.51
CA MET A 63 -8.79 16.39 7.83
C MET A 63 -9.46 15.03 7.95
N PHE A 64 -9.13 14.17 7.02
CA PHE A 64 -9.53 12.77 7.00
C PHE A 64 -8.29 11.90 6.80
N THR A 65 -8.17 10.84 7.60
CA THR A 65 -7.27 9.73 7.31
C THR A 65 -8.09 8.48 6.98
N GLY A 66 -7.65 7.76 5.95
CA GLY A 66 -8.21 6.49 5.53
C GLY A 66 -7.16 5.39 5.64
N THR A 67 -7.62 4.18 5.90
CA THR A 67 -6.83 2.94 6.02
C THR A 67 -7.63 1.84 5.38
N ASP A 68 -7.03 1.08 4.47
CA ASP A 68 -7.65 -0.05 3.77
C ASP A 68 -9.04 0.25 3.19
N ILE A 69 -9.23 1.46 2.68
CA ILE A 69 -10.44 1.85 1.96
C ILE A 69 -10.11 2.18 0.51
N ASN A 70 -11.05 1.87 -0.38
CA ASN A 70 -10.87 2.13 -1.80
C ASN A 70 -10.79 3.63 -2.07
N LEU A 71 -9.76 4.03 -2.80
CA LEU A 71 -9.51 5.39 -3.26
C LEU A 71 -9.77 5.46 -4.77
N TYR A 72 -10.87 6.08 -5.15
CA TYR A 72 -11.25 6.28 -6.54
C TYR A 72 -10.75 7.64 -7.05
N TYR A 73 -9.96 7.62 -8.14
CA TYR A 73 -9.17 8.78 -8.56
C TYR A 73 -9.42 9.25 -10.00
N ASP A 74 -10.01 8.42 -10.87
CA ASP A 74 -10.28 8.79 -12.27
C ASP A 74 -11.78 8.69 -12.59
N ILE A 75 -12.39 9.82 -12.93
CA ILE A 75 -13.81 9.88 -13.32
C ILE A 75 -14.08 9.21 -14.67
N ARG A 76 -13.10 9.18 -15.59
CA ARG A 76 -13.23 8.53 -16.89
C ARG A 76 -13.18 7.01 -16.76
N HIS A 77 -12.52 6.53 -15.72
CA HIS A 77 -12.43 5.12 -15.35
C HIS A 77 -12.97 4.92 -13.93
N SER A 78 -14.25 5.25 -13.71
CA SER A 78 -14.86 5.34 -12.37
C SER A 78 -14.86 4.06 -11.53
N ARG A 79 -14.51 2.92 -12.12
CA ARG A 79 -14.33 1.64 -11.43
C ARG A 79 -12.90 1.38 -10.97
N TRP A 80 -11.93 2.17 -11.42
CA TRP A 80 -10.54 2.03 -11.01
C TRP A 80 -10.36 2.65 -9.64
N TYR A 81 -9.73 1.87 -8.76
CA TYR A 81 -9.36 2.31 -7.43
C TYR A 81 -7.96 1.80 -7.10
N LYS A 82 -7.31 2.54 -6.20
CA LYS A 82 -6.18 2.01 -5.43
C LYS A 82 -6.68 1.78 -4.00
N ARG A 83 -5.95 0.99 -3.23
CA ARG A 83 -6.32 0.68 -1.84
C ARG A 83 -5.09 0.84 -0.95
N PRO A 84 -4.68 2.10 -0.66
CA PRO A 84 -3.50 2.34 0.13
C PRO A 84 -3.67 1.87 1.57
N ASP A 85 -2.59 1.41 2.19
CA ASP A 85 -2.59 1.07 3.63
C ASP A 85 -2.95 2.29 4.49
N TRP A 86 -2.48 3.47 4.08
CA TRP A 86 -2.85 4.71 4.75
C TRP A 86 -2.76 5.95 3.85
N PHE A 87 -3.68 6.90 4.01
CA PHE A 87 -3.58 8.20 3.36
C PHE A 87 -4.17 9.34 4.19
N LEU A 88 -3.70 10.56 3.92
CA LEU A 88 -4.15 11.82 4.53
C LEU A 88 -4.77 12.74 3.48
N VAL A 89 -5.92 13.30 3.84
CA VAL A 89 -6.57 14.39 3.13
C VAL A 89 -6.80 15.57 4.06
N ILE A 90 -6.26 16.73 3.72
CA ILE A 90 -6.42 18.01 4.41
C ILE A 90 -7.49 18.83 3.71
N GLY A 91 -8.29 19.58 4.48
CA GLY A 91 -9.34 20.47 3.96
C GLY A 91 -10.70 19.79 3.79
N VAL A 92 -10.82 18.52 4.16
CA VAL A 92 -12.09 17.77 4.13
C VAL A 92 -12.58 17.45 5.54
N PRO A 93 -13.90 17.48 5.80
CA PRO A 93 -14.41 17.13 7.12
C PRO A 93 -14.16 15.66 7.47
N ARG A 94 -14.00 15.39 8.78
CA ARG A 94 -13.79 14.01 9.27
C ARG A 94 -14.94 13.07 8.87
N LEU A 95 -16.18 13.56 8.89
CA LEU A 95 -17.35 12.84 8.42
C LEU A 95 -17.69 13.23 6.98
N TYR A 96 -18.17 12.29 6.19
CA TYR A 96 -18.69 12.57 4.86
C TYR A 96 -20.03 13.32 5.00
N GLN A 97 -20.13 14.46 4.32
CA GLN A 97 -21.30 15.36 4.41
C GLN A 97 -21.67 15.75 5.86
N ASP A 98 -20.70 15.75 6.78
CA ASP A 98 -20.88 16.00 8.21
C ASP A 98 -21.81 15.00 8.95
N ILE A 99 -22.13 13.84 8.33
CA ILE A 99 -23.08 12.86 8.86
C ILE A 99 -22.47 11.46 8.95
N ASP A 100 -21.88 10.97 7.85
CA ASP A 100 -21.55 9.55 7.70
C ASP A 100 -20.05 9.26 7.81
N MET A 101 -19.72 8.00 8.10
CA MET A 101 -18.37 7.48 7.87
C MET A 101 -18.17 7.15 6.38
N ARG A 102 -16.91 7.15 5.94
CA ARG A 102 -16.57 6.83 4.55
C ARG A 102 -16.40 5.32 4.38
N LEU A 103 -17.14 4.75 3.42
CA LEU A 103 -16.91 3.39 2.93
C LEU A 103 -15.76 3.34 1.89
N SER A 104 -15.55 4.47 1.21
CA SER A 104 -14.52 4.67 0.20
C SER A 104 -14.24 6.17 0.10
N TYR A 105 -13.11 6.54 -0.47
CA TYR A 105 -12.77 7.92 -0.76
C TYR A 105 -12.89 8.17 -2.27
N VAL A 106 -13.72 9.13 -2.66
CA VAL A 106 -14.04 9.39 -4.07
C VAL A 106 -13.63 10.80 -4.43
N ILE A 107 -12.51 10.93 -5.14
CA ILE A 107 -11.86 12.24 -5.40
C ILE A 107 -12.79 13.20 -6.15
N TRP A 108 -13.55 12.71 -7.14
CA TRP A 108 -14.48 13.58 -7.89
C TRP A 108 -15.77 13.92 -7.14
N GLN A 109 -16.03 13.34 -5.97
CA GLN A 109 -17.12 13.80 -5.10
C GLN A 109 -16.60 14.79 -4.07
N GLU A 110 -15.44 14.52 -3.48
CA GLU A 110 -14.86 15.37 -2.44
C GLU A 110 -14.04 16.54 -2.97
N GLN A 111 -13.67 16.49 -4.26
CA GLN A 111 -12.91 17.52 -4.98
C GLN A 111 -11.52 17.81 -4.38
N VAL A 112 -10.99 16.90 -3.57
CA VAL A 112 -9.67 17.00 -2.94
C VAL A 112 -8.92 15.69 -3.14
N THR A 113 -7.67 15.77 -3.59
CA THR A 113 -6.78 14.61 -3.69
C THR A 113 -6.02 14.42 -2.38
N PRO A 114 -5.68 13.18 -1.98
CA PRO A 114 -4.79 12.95 -0.85
C PRO A 114 -3.46 13.68 -1.02
N GLN A 115 -2.95 14.27 0.07
CA GLN A 115 -1.63 14.92 0.09
C GLN A 115 -0.51 13.95 0.49
N VAL A 116 -0.85 12.91 1.24
CA VAL A 116 0.08 11.86 1.66
C VAL A 116 -0.60 10.52 1.44
N VAL A 117 0.13 9.59 0.85
CA VAL A 117 -0.21 8.18 0.70
C VAL A 117 0.99 7.38 1.23
N VAL A 118 0.72 6.34 1.99
CA VAL A 118 1.72 5.44 2.59
C VAL A 118 1.30 4.02 2.25
N GLU A 119 2.23 3.26 1.71
CA GLU A 119 2.17 1.80 1.57
C GLU A 119 3.19 1.18 2.53
N LEU A 120 2.82 0.10 3.18
CA LEU A 120 3.57 -0.61 4.21
C LEU A 120 4.10 -1.90 3.60
N LEU A 121 5.43 -1.97 3.47
CA LEU A 121 6.08 -3.08 2.79
C LEU A 121 5.76 -4.42 3.45
N SER A 122 5.18 -5.30 2.64
CA SER A 122 4.89 -6.69 2.98
C SER A 122 5.74 -7.60 2.10
N PRO A 123 6.20 -8.78 2.59
CA PRO A 123 6.98 -9.71 1.77
C PRO A 123 6.32 -10.08 0.43
N GLY A 124 4.99 -10.11 0.36
CA GLY A 124 4.22 -10.40 -0.85
C GLY A 124 4.01 -9.22 -1.80
N THR A 125 4.07 -7.97 -1.30
CA THR A 125 3.73 -6.76 -2.08
C THR A 125 4.90 -5.79 -2.28
N GLU A 126 6.06 -6.05 -1.68
CA GLU A 126 7.23 -5.14 -1.66
C GLU A 126 7.59 -4.54 -3.03
N ALA A 127 7.59 -5.33 -4.10
CA ALA A 127 7.93 -4.85 -5.45
C ALA A 127 6.89 -3.86 -6.01
N GLU A 128 5.60 -4.03 -5.69
CA GLU A 128 4.57 -3.06 -6.06
C GLU A 128 4.68 -1.79 -5.22
N ASP A 129 4.84 -1.94 -3.90
CA ASP A 129 4.89 -0.83 -2.95
C ASP A 129 6.12 0.06 -3.14
N LEU A 130 7.25 -0.52 -3.56
CA LEU A 130 8.47 0.21 -3.95
C LEU A 130 8.36 0.88 -5.33
N GLY A 131 7.27 0.64 -6.07
CA GLY A 131 7.07 1.15 -7.42
C GLY A 131 7.99 0.49 -8.46
N GLU A 132 8.40 -0.76 -8.24
CA GLU A 132 9.26 -1.50 -9.17
C GLU A 132 8.43 -2.16 -10.29
N ASN A 133 7.12 -2.35 -10.08
CA ASN A 133 6.17 -2.93 -11.04
C ASN A 133 5.57 -1.93 -12.05
N VAL A 134 6.19 -0.77 -12.29
CA VAL A 134 5.70 0.31 -13.19
C VAL A 134 5.49 -0.15 -14.66
N GLN A 135 5.84 -1.38 -15.03
CA GLN A 135 5.63 -1.94 -16.38
C GLN A 135 4.51 -2.99 -16.51
N GLN A 136 3.85 -3.39 -15.43
CA GLN A 136 2.69 -4.26 -15.55
C GLN A 136 1.44 -3.40 -15.50
N GLU A 137 0.97 -3.00 -16.70
CA GLU A 137 -0.29 -2.29 -16.92
C GLU A 137 -1.35 -2.86 -15.97
N ASP A 138 -1.84 -2.00 -15.06
CA ASP A 138 -2.93 -2.27 -14.12
C ASP A 138 -3.91 -3.23 -14.79
N ILE A 139 -4.19 -4.39 -14.17
CA ILE A 139 -5.01 -5.44 -14.78
C ILE A 139 -6.31 -4.82 -15.33
N ILE A 140 -6.28 -4.56 -16.63
CA ILE A 140 -7.43 -4.17 -17.44
C ILE A 140 -8.23 -5.46 -17.52
N PRO A 141 -9.48 -5.52 -17.00
CA PRO A 141 -10.32 -6.66 -17.30
C PRO A 141 -10.55 -6.68 -18.82
N SER A 142 -9.83 -7.56 -19.50
CA SER A 142 -9.94 -7.88 -20.91
C SER A 142 -11.34 -8.45 -21.16
N SER A 143 -12.31 -7.58 -21.46
CA SER A 143 -13.43 -8.00 -22.29
C SER A 143 -12.93 -8.00 -23.72
N SER A 144 -12.72 -9.20 -24.26
CA SER A 144 -12.56 -9.45 -25.68
C SER A 144 -13.62 -8.69 -26.46
N ASP A 145 -13.19 -7.77 -27.32
CA ASP A 145 -13.69 -7.59 -28.68
C ASP A 145 -12.78 -6.55 -29.36
N ASP A 146 -12.02 -7.06 -30.33
CA ASP A 146 -11.18 -6.27 -31.22
C ASP A 146 -11.97 -5.14 -31.88
N ILE A 147 -11.61 -3.88 -31.63
CA ILE A 147 -11.77 -2.80 -32.62
C ILE A 147 -10.55 -1.89 -32.59
N VAL A 148 -9.66 -2.11 -33.57
CA VAL A 148 -8.70 -1.13 -34.04
C VAL A 148 -9.47 0.00 -34.75
N ILE A 149 -9.45 1.23 -34.22
CA ILE A 149 -9.65 2.43 -35.05
C ILE A 149 -8.69 3.55 -34.65
N GLY A 150 -7.75 3.81 -35.57
CA GLY A 150 -7.56 5.15 -36.13
C GLY A 150 -6.66 6.10 -35.34
N GLY A 151 -5.38 6.13 -35.74
CA GLY A 151 -4.40 7.07 -35.20
C GLY A 151 -4.67 8.53 -35.56
N ILE A 152 -4.18 9.41 -34.69
CA ILE A 152 -3.81 10.78 -35.03
C ILE A 152 -2.56 11.17 -34.25
N ASN A 153 -1.46 11.24 -34.99
CA ASN A 153 -0.18 11.81 -34.56
C ASN A 153 -0.34 13.32 -34.33
N LEU A 154 -0.23 13.77 -33.07
CA LEU A 154 -0.08 15.19 -32.78
C LEU A 154 1.38 15.60 -32.99
N ARG A 155 1.65 16.22 -34.14
CA ARG A 155 2.89 16.93 -34.46
C ARG A 155 3.19 17.97 -33.38
N ARG A 156 4.39 17.88 -32.79
CA ARG A 156 5.02 18.96 -32.04
C ARG A 156 5.39 20.09 -33.01
N GLU A 157 4.70 21.23 -32.94
CA GLU A 157 5.22 22.48 -33.48
C GLU A 157 6.41 22.94 -32.62
N LYS A 158 7.62 22.92 -33.21
CA LYS A 158 8.76 23.67 -32.71
C LYS A 158 8.62 25.11 -33.22
N THR A 159 8.33 26.04 -32.32
CA THR A 159 8.49 27.48 -32.53
C THR A 159 9.95 27.78 -32.89
N ARG A 160 10.17 28.23 -34.13
CA ARG A 160 11.47 28.70 -34.61
C ARG A 160 11.60 30.19 -34.27
N LYS A 161 12.65 30.51 -33.51
CA LYS A 161 13.13 31.87 -33.20
C LYS A 161 13.11 32.77 -34.43
N LYS A 162 12.61 33.99 -34.22
CA LYS A 162 12.66 35.12 -35.15
C LYS A 162 14.03 35.80 -34.97
N ASP A 163 14.91 35.67 -35.96
CA ASP A 163 16.09 36.54 -36.12
C ASP A 163 15.82 37.53 -37.26
N ARG A 164 16.34 38.75 -37.03
CA ARG A 164 16.10 40.02 -37.72
C ARG A 164 16.61 40.06 -39.17
N VAL A 165 15.95 40.88 -40.00
CA VAL A 165 16.57 42.07 -40.64
C VAL A 165 15.60 43.23 -40.48
#